data_AF-A0A2D6P312-F1
#
_entry.id   AF-A0A2D6P312-F1
#
_cell.length_a   1.000
_cell.length_b   1.000
_cell.length_c   1.000
_cell.angle_alpha   90.00
_cell.angle_beta   90.00
_cell.angle_gamma   90.00
#
_symmetry.space_group_name_H-M   'P 1'
#
loop_
_entity.id
_entity.type
_entity.pdbx_description
1 polymer ?
#
loop_
_entity_poly.entity_id
_entity_poly.type
_entity_poly.pdbx_seq_one_letter_code
_entity_poly.pdbx_strand_id
1 'polypeptide(L)'
;MALSKILKFLSKGFGSFLLSLGITLFILSFFVASVLSSVDGLKDSLVNELTSDEVLSEVYGVDINQIKELCKTNPEIVECLDLDNLENRFLEENGVNDMVDQVKSYSQYTFSLRVLTFILVVIGAFFIFLGSGFSLLETVKKVSFSGMLTSAFAMIYYKLFPGLLKDALNSPDIQARLQESEVPFSVVEKIMKIIVDWFSLQINEPFKIAVILTIVFAVIYIGVKIYNWKFNKEVKEEKKE
;
A
#
# COMPACT_ATOMS: atom_id res chain seq x y z
N MET A 1 30.91 1.97 -33.59
CA MET A 1 30.70 3.04 -32.58
C MET A 1 29.23 3.20 -32.15
N ALA A 2 28.24 3.02 -33.02
CA ALA A 2 26.82 3.12 -32.67
C ALA A 2 26.32 1.97 -31.77
N LEU A 3 26.68 0.72 -32.07
CA LEU A 3 26.25 -0.46 -31.32
C LEU A 3 26.63 -0.40 -29.83
N SER A 4 27.86 0.02 -29.50
CA SER A 4 28.30 0.12 -28.11
C SER A 4 27.59 1.23 -27.33
N LYS A 5 27.19 2.33 -27.99
CA LYS A 5 26.37 3.38 -27.38
C LYS A 5 24.96 2.87 -27.08
N ILE A 6 24.36 2.10 -27.99
CA ILE A 6 23.04 1.49 -27.81
C ILE A 6 23.05 0.47 -26.66
N LEU A 7 24.04 -0.43 -26.63
CA LEU A 7 24.20 -1.41 -25.55
C LEU A 7 24.35 -0.75 -24.17
N LYS A 8 25.18 0.31 -24.07
CA LYS A 8 25.32 1.07 -22.82
C LYS A 8 24.03 1.76 -22.42
N PHE A 9 23.27 2.30 -23.37
CA PHE A 9 21.99 2.93 -23.11
C PHE A 9 20.97 1.91 -22.59
N LEU A 10 20.82 0.77 -23.27
CA LEU A 10 19.92 -0.32 -22.88
C LEU A 10 20.28 -0.88 -21.50
N SER A 11 21.57 -1.12 -21.25
CA SER A 11 22.06 -1.59 -19.96
C SER A 11 21.74 -0.60 -18.84
N LYS A 12 21.99 0.70 -19.04
CA LYS A 12 21.61 1.74 -18.08
C LYS A 12 20.08 1.84 -17.90
N GLY A 13 19.30 1.70 -18.96
CA GLY A 13 17.84 1.78 -18.94
C GLY A 13 17.23 0.61 -18.17
N PHE A 14 17.62 -0.61 -18.51
CA PHE A 14 17.18 -1.82 -17.83
C PHE A 14 17.58 -1.83 -16.35
N GLY A 15 18.81 -1.42 -16.04
CA GLY A 15 19.24 -1.28 -14.65
C GLY A 15 18.45 -0.24 -13.86
N SER A 16 18.09 0.89 -14.48
CA SER A 16 17.22 1.91 -13.84
C SER A 16 15.81 1.38 -13.62
N PHE A 17 15.26 0.62 -14.58
CA PHE A 17 13.95 -0.03 -14.45
C PHE A 17 13.92 -1.03 -13.29
N LEU A 18 14.89 -1.94 -13.22
CA LEU A 18 14.98 -2.92 -12.13
C LEU A 18 15.13 -2.24 -10.77
N LEU A 19 15.94 -1.18 -10.70
CA LEU A 19 16.11 -0.40 -9.48
C LEU A 19 14.80 0.27 -9.05
N SER A 20 14.07 0.88 -10.00
CA SER A 20 12.77 1.47 -9.72
C SER A 20 11.77 0.42 -9.24
N LEU A 21 11.71 -0.75 -9.89
CA LEU A 21 10.84 -1.84 -9.48
C LEU A 21 11.20 -2.35 -8.08
N GLY A 22 12.49 -2.49 -7.78
CA GLY A 22 12.99 -2.84 -6.45
C GLY A 22 12.55 -1.83 -5.39
N ILE A 23 12.75 -0.52 -5.62
CA ILE A 23 12.32 0.53 -4.68
C ILE A 23 10.81 0.53 -4.47
N THR A 24 10.02 0.35 -5.54
CA THR A 24 8.57 0.25 -5.44
C THR A 24 8.15 -0.95 -4.59
N LEU A 25 8.73 -2.13 -4.83
CA LEU A 25 8.45 -3.32 -4.02
C LEU A 25 8.92 -3.16 -2.57
N PHE A 26 10.02 -2.44 -2.33
CA PHE A 26 10.48 -2.12 -0.99
C PHE A 26 9.41 -1.34 -0.23
N ILE A 27 8.93 -0.22 -0.81
CA ILE A 27 7.91 0.62 -0.21
C ILE A 27 6.60 -0.16 -0.03
N LEU A 28 6.21 -0.96 -1.03
CA LEU A 28 5.04 -1.83 -0.96
C LEU A 28 5.14 -2.83 0.20
N SER A 29 6.34 -3.34 0.51
CA SER A 29 6.51 -4.26 1.65
C SER A 29 6.16 -3.63 3.00
N PHE A 30 6.35 -2.31 3.16
CA PHE A 30 5.92 -1.57 4.35
C PHE A 30 4.42 -1.36 4.37
N PHE A 31 3.81 -1.09 3.22
CA PHE A 31 2.36 -1.03 3.10
C PHE A 31 1.71 -2.37 3.53
N VAL A 32 2.18 -3.49 2.98
CA VAL A 32 1.68 -4.82 3.33
C VAL A 32 1.90 -5.11 4.81
N ALA A 33 3.05 -4.74 5.38
CA ALA A 33 3.29 -4.90 6.82
C ALA A 33 2.30 -4.07 7.67
N SER A 34 2.01 -2.82 7.27
CA SER A 34 1.04 -1.96 7.95
C SER A 34 -0.36 -2.58 7.91
N VAL A 35 -0.80 -3.04 6.74
CA VAL A 35 -2.07 -3.75 6.55
C VAL A 35 -2.17 -4.97 7.45
N LEU A 36 -1.14 -5.83 7.47
CA LEU A 36 -1.13 -7.03 8.30
C LEU A 36 -1.18 -6.72 9.80
N SER A 37 -0.51 -5.65 10.24
CA SER A 37 -0.48 -5.27 11.65
C SER A 37 -1.79 -4.66 12.17
N SER A 38 -2.67 -4.24 11.26
CA SER A 38 -3.89 -3.50 11.58
C SER A 38 -5.17 -4.21 11.12
N VAL A 39 -5.05 -5.40 10.53
CA VAL A 39 -6.19 -6.17 10.00
C VAL A 39 -7.14 -6.60 11.11
N ASP A 40 -6.63 -6.87 12.32
CA ASP A 40 -7.47 -7.18 13.48
C ASP A 40 -8.31 -5.95 13.89
N GLY A 41 -7.75 -4.75 13.81
CA GLY A 41 -8.53 -3.52 14.06
C GLY A 41 -9.62 -3.26 13.00
N LEU A 42 -9.38 -3.67 11.75
CA LEU A 42 -10.43 -3.66 10.72
C LEU A 42 -11.53 -4.67 11.05
N LYS A 43 -11.14 -5.89 11.45
CA LYS A 43 -12.09 -6.92 11.88
C LYS A 43 -12.98 -6.41 12.99
N ASP A 44 -12.39 -5.87 14.06
CA ASP A 44 -13.13 -5.36 15.21
C ASP A 44 -14.09 -4.23 14.80
N SER A 45 -13.63 -3.32 13.93
CA SER A 45 -14.47 -2.21 13.43
C SER A 45 -15.65 -2.71 12.60
N LEU A 46 -15.42 -3.70 11.71
CA LEU A 46 -16.47 -4.30 10.89
C LEU A 46 -17.45 -5.10 11.74
N VAL A 47 -16.97 -5.93 12.66
CA VAL A 47 -17.82 -6.71 13.57
C VAL A 47 -18.71 -5.78 14.37
N ASN A 48 -18.15 -4.75 15.02
CA ASN A 48 -18.91 -3.81 15.84
C ASN A 48 -19.99 -3.05 15.04
N GLU A 49 -19.72 -2.71 13.77
CA GLU A 49 -20.71 -2.03 12.93
C GLU A 49 -21.80 -3.01 12.45
N LEU A 50 -21.40 -4.19 11.99
CA LEU A 50 -22.29 -5.21 11.43
C LEU A 50 -23.21 -5.84 12.47
N THR A 51 -22.76 -5.95 13.72
CA THR A 51 -23.60 -6.43 14.84
C THR A 51 -24.27 -5.30 15.61
N SER A 52 -24.21 -4.06 15.12
CA SER A 52 -24.93 -2.96 15.74
C SER A 52 -26.43 -3.16 15.62
N ASP A 53 -27.16 -2.79 16.68
CA ASP A 53 -28.62 -2.93 16.73
C ASP A 53 -29.32 -2.19 15.58
N GLU A 54 -28.74 -1.08 15.12
CA GLU A 54 -29.23 -0.31 13.98
C GLU A 54 -29.11 -1.09 12.66
N VAL A 55 -27.94 -1.66 12.38
CA VAL A 55 -27.70 -2.43 11.15
C VAL A 55 -28.49 -3.73 11.14
N LEU A 56 -28.52 -4.46 12.26
CA LEU A 56 -29.33 -5.68 12.38
C LEU A 56 -30.82 -5.37 12.20
N SER A 57 -31.32 -4.26 12.77
CA SER A 57 -32.73 -3.87 12.58
C SER A 57 -33.05 -3.53 11.14
N GLU A 58 -32.11 -2.89 10.43
CA GLU A 58 -32.29 -2.49 9.03
C GLU A 58 -32.21 -3.68 8.06
N VAL A 59 -31.32 -4.63 8.31
CA VAL A 59 -31.14 -5.84 7.49
C VAL A 59 -32.30 -6.81 7.66
N TYR A 60 -32.72 -7.06 8.90
CA TYR A 60 -33.77 -8.05 9.19
C TYR A 60 -35.19 -7.46 9.21
N GLY A 61 -35.31 -6.13 9.20
CA GLY A 61 -36.60 -5.43 9.20
C GLY A 61 -37.35 -5.55 10.53
N VAL A 62 -36.65 -5.80 11.64
CA VAL A 62 -37.24 -5.98 12.99
C VAL A 62 -36.54 -5.07 13.99
N ASP A 63 -37.28 -4.52 14.95
CA ASP A 63 -36.68 -3.70 16.01
C ASP A 63 -35.94 -4.59 17.03
N ILE A 64 -34.62 -4.69 16.89
CA ILE A 64 -33.76 -5.54 17.74
C ILE A 64 -33.82 -5.11 19.21
N ASN A 65 -34.07 -3.82 19.51
CA ASN A 65 -34.20 -3.36 20.89
C ASN A 65 -35.45 -3.93 21.56
N GLN A 66 -36.56 -4.03 20.82
CA GLN A 66 -37.79 -4.66 21.32
C GLN A 66 -37.59 -6.16 21.57
N ILE A 67 -36.87 -6.84 20.68
CA ILE A 67 -36.55 -8.27 20.88
C ILE A 67 -35.65 -8.44 22.12
N LYS A 68 -34.62 -7.60 22.29
CA LYS A 68 -33.75 -7.64 23.49
C LYS A 68 -34.52 -7.39 24.79
N GLU A 69 -35.49 -6.47 24.79
CA GLU A 69 -36.38 -6.26 25.96
C GLU A 69 -37.29 -7.46 26.23
N LEU A 70 -37.86 -8.06 25.19
CA LEU A 70 -38.63 -9.31 25.30
C LEU A 70 -37.79 -10.45 25.89
N CYS A 71 -36.54 -10.60 25.44
CA CYS A 71 -35.62 -11.62 25.92
C CYS A 71 -35.18 -11.42 27.37
N LYS A 72 -35.06 -10.18 27.84
CA LYS A 72 -34.84 -9.89 29.27
C LYS A 72 -36.01 -10.32 30.15
N THR A 73 -37.21 -10.28 29.59
CA THR A 73 -38.45 -10.55 30.33
C THR A 73 -38.83 -12.03 30.25
N ASN A 74 -38.48 -12.72 29.17
CA ASN A 74 -38.75 -14.14 28.98
C ASN A 74 -37.67 -14.80 28.09
N PRO A 75 -36.58 -15.32 28.70
CA PRO A 75 -35.39 -15.76 27.96
C PRO A 75 -35.55 -17.11 27.23
N GLU A 76 -36.63 -17.87 27.49
CA GLU A 76 -36.86 -19.17 26.85
C GLU A 76 -37.57 -19.06 25.47
N ILE A 77 -37.87 -17.84 25.01
CA ILE A 77 -38.51 -17.62 23.71
C ILE A 77 -37.51 -17.92 22.58
N VAL A 78 -37.96 -18.64 21.55
CA VAL A 78 -37.14 -19.09 20.41
C VAL A 78 -36.41 -17.93 19.71
N GLU A 79 -37.04 -16.76 19.64
CA GLU A 79 -36.44 -15.54 19.04
C GLU A 79 -35.18 -15.05 19.79
N CYS A 80 -35.05 -15.36 21.09
CA CYS A 80 -33.87 -15.03 21.89
C CYS A 80 -32.69 -15.97 21.64
N LEU A 81 -32.99 -17.25 21.38
CA LEU A 81 -32.01 -18.24 20.93
C LEU A 81 -31.55 -17.99 19.50
N ASP A 82 -32.41 -17.41 18.66
CA ASP A 82 -32.04 -17.02 17.30
C ASP A 82 -31.19 -15.74 17.28
N LEU A 83 -31.33 -14.81 18.23
CA LEU A 83 -30.58 -13.54 18.23
C LEU A 83 -29.05 -13.72 18.38
N ASP A 84 -28.61 -14.52 19.37
CA ASP A 84 -27.19 -14.85 19.56
C ASP A 84 -26.63 -15.69 18.39
N ASN A 85 -27.48 -16.51 17.78
CA ASN A 85 -27.13 -17.24 16.57
C ASN A 85 -27.14 -16.35 15.32
N LEU A 86 -27.88 -15.25 15.32
CA LEU A 86 -28.01 -14.29 14.21
C LEU A 86 -26.70 -13.51 14.05
N GLU A 87 -26.15 -12.99 15.14
CA GLU A 87 -24.87 -12.26 15.12
C GLU A 87 -23.74 -13.18 14.62
N ASN A 88 -23.66 -14.41 15.13
CA ASN A 88 -22.64 -15.37 14.72
C ASN A 88 -22.84 -15.84 13.26
N ARG A 89 -24.07 -16.14 12.83
CA ARG A 89 -24.36 -16.49 11.43
C ARG A 89 -24.08 -15.33 10.49
N PHE A 90 -24.43 -14.10 10.86
CA PHE A 90 -24.18 -12.93 10.01
C PHE A 90 -22.69 -12.68 9.82
N LEU A 91 -21.85 -12.91 10.83
CA LEU A 91 -20.39 -12.83 10.70
C LEU A 91 -19.78 -13.96 9.86
N GLU A 92 -20.32 -15.18 9.97
CA GLU A 92 -19.90 -16.33 9.15
C GLU A 92 -20.37 -16.20 7.69
N GLU A 93 -21.62 -15.82 7.45
CA GLU A 93 -22.22 -15.68 6.12
C GLU A 93 -21.64 -14.51 5.34
N ASN A 94 -21.27 -13.41 6.01
CA ASN A 94 -20.64 -12.26 5.34
C ASN A 94 -19.12 -12.38 5.19
N GLY A 95 -18.51 -13.50 5.60
CA GLY A 95 -17.11 -13.83 5.28
C GLY A 95 -16.05 -12.89 5.86
N VAL A 96 -16.35 -12.17 6.95
CA VAL A 96 -15.39 -11.22 7.57
C VAL A 96 -14.15 -11.96 8.07
N ASN A 97 -14.33 -13.14 8.68
CA ASN A 97 -13.22 -13.98 9.12
C ASN A 97 -12.38 -14.48 7.94
N ASP A 98 -13.03 -14.93 6.85
CA ASP A 98 -12.35 -15.38 5.64
C ASP A 98 -11.53 -14.26 5.00
N MET A 99 -12.07 -13.04 4.94
CA MET A 99 -11.35 -11.87 4.43
C MET A 99 -10.09 -11.57 5.26
N VAL A 100 -10.20 -11.60 6.59
CA VAL A 100 -9.08 -11.36 7.50
C VAL A 100 -8.01 -12.44 7.37
N ASP A 101 -8.42 -13.71 7.30
CA ASP A 101 -7.49 -14.83 7.17
C ASP A 101 -6.77 -14.83 5.83
N GLN A 102 -7.47 -14.48 4.74
CA GLN A 102 -6.85 -14.24 3.44
C GLN A 102 -5.79 -13.13 3.52
N VAL A 103 -6.10 -12.00 4.17
CA VAL A 103 -5.12 -10.92 4.35
C VAL A 103 -3.93 -11.40 5.18
N LYS A 104 -4.15 -12.11 6.29
CA LYS A 104 -3.08 -12.65 7.15
C LYS A 104 -2.18 -13.65 6.45
N SER A 105 -2.72 -14.43 5.50
CA SER A 105 -1.94 -15.37 4.70
C SER A 105 -0.80 -14.67 3.93
N TYR A 106 -0.96 -13.37 3.62
CA TYR A 106 0.06 -12.61 2.92
C TYR A 106 1.31 -12.29 3.76
N SER A 107 1.26 -12.52 5.08
CA SER A 107 2.40 -12.31 5.98
C SER A 107 3.65 -13.06 5.52
N GLN A 108 3.50 -14.28 5.00
CA GLN A 108 4.60 -15.12 4.52
C GLN A 108 5.35 -14.50 3.33
N TYR A 109 4.69 -13.66 2.53
CA TYR A 109 5.30 -13.05 1.34
C TYR A 109 6.04 -11.74 1.64
N THR A 110 5.86 -11.13 2.82
CA THR A 110 6.54 -9.89 3.19
C THR A 110 8.06 -10.03 3.18
N PHE A 111 8.57 -11.15 3.72
CA PHE A 111 10.00 -11.46 3.70
C PHE A 111 10.50 -11.70 2.27
N SER A 112 9.78 -12.51 1.48
CA SER A 112 10.10 -12.79 0.08
C SER A 112 10.16 -11.52 -0.77
N LEU A 113 9.24 -10.57 -0.55
CA LEU A 113 9.25 -9.26 -1.21
C LEU A 113 10.51 -8.45 -0.90
N ARG A 114 10.98 -8.48 0.36
CA ARG A 114 12.22 -7.78 0.76
C ARG A 114 13.46 -8.42 0.14
N VAL A 115 13.52 -9.75 0.08
CA VAL A 115 14.62 -10.47 -0.57
C VAL A 115 14.64 -10.17 -2.07
N LEU A 116 13.48 -10.25 -2.74
CA LEU A 116 13.36 -9.94 -4.17
C LEU A 116 13.76 -8.49 -4.45
N THR A 117 13.32 -7.55 -3.62
CA THR A 117 13.71 -6.14 -3.67
C THR A 117 15.24 -5.98 -3.64
N PHE A 118 15.91 -6.61 -2.69
CA PHE A 118 17.37 -6.52 -2.57
C PHE A 118 18.06 -7.05 -3.83
N ILE A 119 17.62 -8.20 -4.34
CA ILE A 119 18.14 -8.80 -5.58
C ILE A 119 17.97 -7.82 -6.76
N LEU A 120 16.79 -7.23 -6.92
CA LEU A 120 16.50 -6.28 -8.00
C LEU A 120 17.35 -5.01 -7.91
N VAL A 121 17.56 -4.47 -6.71
CA VAL A 121 18.41 -3.30 -6.50
C VAL A 121 19.86 -3.60 -6.83
N VAL A 122 20.39 -4.75 -6.38
CA VAL A 122 21.77 -5.17 -6.65
C VAL A 122 21.99 -5.40 -8.15
N ILE A 123 21.11 -6.16 -8.79
CA ILE A 123 21.18 -6.44 -10.23
C ILE A 123 21.01 -5.13 -11.02
N GLY A 124 20.06 -4.29 -10.65
CA GLY A 124 19.84 -2.99 -11.28
C GLY A 124 21.06 -2.08 -11.20
N ALA A 125 21.69 -1.98 -10.02
CA ALA A 125 22.93 -1.25 -9.82
C ALA A 125 24.09 -1.82 -10.66
N PHE A 126 24.20 -3.16 -10.74
CA PHE A 126 25.21 -3.82 -11.56
C PHE A 126 25.04 -3.51 -13.06
N PHE A 127 23.82 -3.52 -13.59
CA PHE A 127 23.57 -3.11 -14.97
C PHE A 127 23.89 -1.63 -15.20
N ILE A 128 23.55 -0.75 -14.26
CA ILE A 128 23.95 0.67 -14.35
C ILE A 128 25.48 0.81 -14.37
N PHE A 129 26.20 0.01 -13.58
CA PHE A 129 27.66 -0.01 -13.54
C PHE A 129 28.29 -0.42 -14.86
N LEU A 130 27.82 -1.52 -15.45
CA LEU A 130 28.25 -1.97 -16.79
C LEU A 130 27.98 -0.90 -17.85
N GLY A 131 26.76 -0.35 -17.85
CA GLY A 131 26.38 0.70 -18.79
C GLY A 131 27.19 2.00 -18.63
N SER A 132 27.65 2.30 -17.42
CA SER A 132 28.47 3.48 -17.09
C SER A 132 29.97 3.29 -17.32
N GLY A 133 30.35 2.21 -18.03
CA GLY A 133 31.74 1.95 -18.35
C GLY A 133 32.58 1.70 -17.11
N PHE A 134 32.03 1.00 -16.11
CA PHE A 134 32.71 0.63 -14.86
C PHE A 134 33.09 1.83 -13.97
N SER A 135 32.45 2.99 -14.17
CA SER A 135 32.62 4.15 -13.30
C SER A 135 31.71 4.06 -12.07
N LEU A 136 32.30 3.86 -10.89
CA LEU A 136 31.58 3.86 -9.61
C LEU A 136 30.86 5.18 -9.37
N LEU A 137 31.52 6.32 -9.64
CA LEU A 137 30.93 7.65 -9.45
C LEU A 137 29.70 7.87 -10.33
N GLU A 138 29.76 7.50 -11.61
CA GLU A 138 28.59 7.60 -12.50
C GLU A 138 27.45 6.68 -12.05
N THR A 139 27.80 5.50 -11.55
CA THR A 139 26.84 4.51 -11.07
C THR A 139 26.10 5.02 -9.85
N VAL A 140 26.82 5.46 -8.81
CA VAL A 140 26.21 6.00 -7.60
C VAL A 140 25.36 7.23 -7.93
N LYS A 141 25.84 8.12 -8.81
CA LYS A 141 25.06 9.28 -9.27
C LYS A 141 23.75 8.87 -9.95
N LYS A 142 23.78 7.84 -10.81
CA LYS A 142 22.59 7.41 -11.55
C LYS A 142 21.61 6.60 -10.69
N VAL A 143 22.13 5.71 -9.83
CA VAL A 143 21.37 4.98 -8.82
C VAL A 143 20.66 5.95 -7.89
N SER A 144 21.37 6.93 -7.32
CA SER A 144 20.77 7.92 -6.42
C SER A 144 19.75 8.81 -7.12
N PHE A 145 20.01 9.27 -8.34
CA PHE A 145 19.01 10.05 -9.09
C PHE A 145 17.75 9.24 -9.40
N SER A 146 17.91 8.00 -9.89
CA SER A 146 16.78 7.12 -10.19
C SER A 146 15.99 6.78 -8.93
N GLY A 147 16.68 6.48 -7.82
CA GLY A 147 16.03 6.18 -6.55
C GLY A 147 15.29 7.38 -5.97
N MET A 148 15.85 8.58 -6.08
CA MET A 148 15.19 9.83 -5.71
C MET A 148 13.90 10.04 -6.51
N LEU A 149 13.96 9.91 -7.84
CA LEU A 149 12.77 10.08 -8.70
C LEU A 149 11.69 9.05 -8.39
N THR A 150 12.05 7.76 -8.30
CA THR A 150 11.08 6.69 -8.02
C THR A 150 10.44 6.88 -6.65
N SER A 151 11.21 7.24 -5.63
CA SER A 151 10.68 7.50 -4.29
C SER A 151 9.78 8.74 -4.27
N ALA A 152 10.13 9.79 -5.03
CA ALA A 152 9.30 10.99 -5.15
C ALA A 152 7.96 10.69 -5.86
N PHE A 153 7.99 9.88 -6.93
CA PHE A 153 6.75 9.42 -7.58
C PHE A 153 5.90 8.56 -6.64
N ALA A 154 6.52 7.66 -5.87
CA ALA A 154 5.82 6.87 -4.87
C ALA A 154 5.18 7.77 -3.79
N MET A 155 5.90 8.79 -3.32
CA MET A 155 5.37 9.78 -2.38
C MET A 155 4.12 10.48 -2.94
N ILE A 156 4.16 10.93 -4.20
CA ILE A 156 3.01 11.55 -4.86
C ILE A 156 1.86 10.55 -4.98
N TYR A 157 2.15 9.33 -5.44
CA TYR A 157 1.16 8.26 -5.58
C TYR A 157 0.44 7.98 -4.26
N TYR A 158 1.18 7.69 -3.17
CA TYR A 158 0.59 7.39 -1.87
C TYR A 158 -0.13 8.60 -1.25
N LYS A 159 0.29 9.83 -1.55
CA LYS A 159 -0.46 11.02 -1.12
C LYS A 159 -1.81 11.16 -1.82
N LEU A 160 -1.90 10.80 -3.10
CA LEU A 160 -3.11 10.94 -3.91
C LEU A 160 -4.05 9.74 -3.82
N PHE A 161 -3.50 8.55 -3.54
CA PHE A 161 -4.25 7.29 -3.55
C PHE A 161 -5.51 7.28 -2.68
N PRO A 162 -5.52 7.78 -1.43
CA PRO A 162 -6.76 7.79 -0.62
C PRO A 162 -7.88 8.60 -1.29
N GLY A 163 -7.54 9.75 -1.88
CA GLY A 163 -8.51 10.58 -2.61
C GLY A 163 -9.04 9.88 -3.84
N LEU A 164 -8.15 9.27 -4.64
CA LEU A 164 -8.55 8.51 -5.82
C LEU A 164 -9.42 7.30 -5.47
N LEU A 165 -9.12 6.60 -4.37
CA LEU A 165 -9.93 5.49 -3.88
C LEU A 165 -11.33 5.99 -3.49
N LYS A 166 -11.42 7.09 -2.74
CA LYS A 166 -12.71 7.69 -2.36
C LYS A 166 -13.53 8.11 -3.59
N ASP A 167 -12.90 8.73 -4.57
CA ASP A 167 -13.57 9.16 -5.81
C ASP A 167 -14.04 7.96 -6.63
N ALA A 168 -13.22 6.91 -6.72
CA ALA A 168 -13.58 5.67 -7.42
C ALA A 168 -14.80 5.00 -6.77
N LEU A 169 -14.82 4.90 -5.44
CA LEU A 169 -15.91 4.28 -4.69
C LEU A 169 -17.22 5.09 -4.76
N ASN A 170 -17.12 6.42 -4.88
CA ASN A 170 -18.28 7.29 -5.09
C ASN A 170 -18.71 7.41 -6.56
N SER A 171 -18.09 6.66 -7.46
CA SER A 171 -18.46 6.70 -8.88
C SER A 171 -19.88 6.17 -9.10
N PRO A 172 -20.66 6.75 -10.04
CA PRO A 172 -22.01 6.30 -10.35
C PRO A 172 -22.08 4.81 -10.68
N ASP A 173 -21.05 4.27 -11.33
CA ASP A 173 -20.98 2.86 -11.72
C ASP A 173 -20.84 1.93 -10.52
N ILE A 174 -20.00 2.28 -9.53
CA ILE A 174 -19.90 1.50 -8.29
C ILE A 174 -21.18 1.65 -7.49
N GLN A 175 -21.71 2.86 -7.36
CA GLN A 175 -22.95 3.10 -6.62
C GLN A 175 -24.13 2.33 -7.22
N ALA A 176 -24.25 2.25 -8.55
CA ALA A 176 -25.28 1.44 -9.22
C ALA A 176 -25.15 -0.05 -8.91
N ARG A 177 -23.92 -0.60 -8.91
CA ARG A 177 -23.68 -2.01 -8.56
C ARG A 177 -23.97 -2.31 -7.10
N LEU A 178 -23.72 -1.36 -6.21
CA LEU A 178 -24.01 -1.51 -4.78
C LEU A 178 -25.53 -1.47 -4.51
N GLN A 179 -26.30 -0.73 -5.31
CA GLN A 179 -27.77 -0.72 -5.24
C GLN A 179 -28.42 -2.03 -5.68
N GLU A 180 -27.73 -2.85 -6.47
CA GLU A 180 -28.19 -4.18 -6.88
C GLU A 180 -27.94 -5.26 -5.80
N SER A 181 -27.28 -4.91 -4.69
CA SER A 181 -27.01 -5.86 -3.61
C SER A 181 -28.23 -6.11 -2.74
N GLU A 182 -28.32 -7.32 -2.16
CA GLU A 182 -29.39 -7.71 -1.22
C GLU A 182 -29.31 -6.96 0.13
N VAL A 183 -28.22 -6.22 0.37
CA VAL A 183 -27.97 -5.48 1.61
C VAL A 183 -28.42 -4.02 1.44
N PRO A 184 -29.09 -3.42 2.45
CA PRO A 184 -29.46 -2.01 2.42
C PRO A 184 -28.27 -1.09 2.12
N PHE A 185 -28.48 -0.13 1.21
CA PHE A 185 -27.42 0.75 0.71
C PHE A 185 -26.71 1.56 1.82
N SER A 186 -27.47 1.97 2.83
CA SER A 186 -27.00 2.61 4.06
C SER A 186 -25.91 1.78 4.78
N VAL A 187 -26.13 0.48 4.92
CA VAL A 187 -25.19 -0.46 5.56
C VAL A 187 -23.93 -0.59 4.72
N VAL A 188 -24.07 -0.71 3.40
CA VAL A 188 -22.94 -0.76 2.46
C VAL A 188 -22.09 0.52 2.55
N GLU A 189 -22.72 1.69 2.61
CA GLU A 189 -22.01 2.97 2.74
C GLU A 189 -21.19 3.04 4.04
N LYS A 190 -21.75 2.56 5.16
CA LYS A 190 -21.03 2.50 6.45
C LYS A 190 -19.82 1.57 6.38
N ILE A 191 -19.98 0.36 5.83
CA ILE A 191 -18.88 -0.60 5.64
C ILE A 191 -17.78 -0.01 4.75
N MET A 192 -18.17 0.59 3.62
CA MET A 192 -17.23 1.18 2.67
C MET A 192 -16.43 2.32 3.32
N LYS A 193 -17.07 3.14 4.14
CA LYS A 193 -16.40 4.20 4.89
C LYS A 193 -15.38 3.63 5.87
N ILE A 194 -15.71 2.58 6.62
CA ILE A 194 -14.78 1.89 7.54
C ILE A 194 -13.56 1.38 6.76
N ILE A 195 -13.77 0.71 5.63
CA ILE A 195 -12.68 0.18 4.79
C ILE A 195 -11.78 1.32 4.27
N VAL A 196 -12.37 2.41 3.78
CA VAL A 196 -11.63 3.56 3.24
C VAL A 196 -10.82 4.26 4.34
N ASP A 197 -11.42 4.51 5.50
CA ASP A 197 -10.77 5.18 6.62
C ASP A 197 -9.61 4.31 7.14
N TRP A 198 -9.84 3.00 7.32
CA TRP A 198 -8.80 2.05 7.70
C TRP A 198 -7.66 2.01 6.68
N PHE A 199 -7.97 1.90 5.39
CA PHE A 199 -6.97 1.85 4.32
C PHE A 199 -6.15 3.15 4.24
N SER A 200 -6.80 4.29 4.43
CA SER A 200 -6.18 5.62 4.45
C SER A 200 -5.12 5.73 5.55
N LEU A 201 -5.36 5.12 6.72
CA LEU A 201 -4.38 5.07 7.81
C LEU A 201 -3.15 4.24 7.41
N GLN A 202 -3.35 3.11 6.72
CA GLN A 202 -2.24 2.22 6.33
C GLN A 202 -1.31 2.83 5.28
N ILE A 203 -1.78 3.81 4.51
CA ILE A 203 -0.98 4.53 3.50
C ILE A 203 0.06 5.48 4.12
N ASN A 204 -0.13 5.90 5.38
CA ASN A 204 0.80 6.83 6.02
C ASN A 204 2.21 6.26 6.14
N GLU A 205 2.33 4.94 6.38
CA GLU A 205 3.61 4.27 6.53
C GLU A 205 4.44 4.23 5.23
N PRO A 206 3.94 3.70 4.09
CA PRO A 206 4.66 3.76 2.83
C PRO A 206 4.93 5.19 2.35
N PHE A 207 4.03 6.15 2.64
CA PHE A 207 4.28 7.57 2.37
C PHE A 207 5.51 8.10 3.11
N LYS A 208 5.62 7.85 4.43
CA LYS A 208 6.79 8.26 5.23
C LYS A 208 8.08 7.64 4.70
N ILE A 209 8.05 6.33 4.38
CA ILE A 209 9.20 5.63 3.82
C ILE A 209 9.61 6.23 2.47
N ALA A 210 8.65 6.54 1.60
CA ALA A 210 8.93 7.19 0.31
C ALA A 210 9.59 8.57 0.50
N VAL A 211 9.14 9.38 1.48
CA VAL A 211 9.76 10.67 1.83
C VAL A 211 11.20 10.48 2.31
N ILE A 212 11.43 9.55 3.24
CA ILE A 212 12.76 9.26 3.78
C ILE A 212 13.72 8.85 2.66
N LEU A 213 13.31 7.91 1.80
CA LEU A 213 14.13 7.46 0.67
C LEU A 213 14.43 8.58 -0.31
N THR A 214 13.45 9.44 -0.58
CA THR A 214 13.64 10.61 -1.46
C THR A 214 14.73 11.52 -0.92
N ILE A 215 14.70 11.82 0.38
CA ILE A 215 15.71 12.66 1.05
C ILE A 215 17.09 11.98 1.02
N VAL A 216 17.17 10.70 1.42
CA VAL A 216 18.44 9.95 1.45
C VAL A 216 19.08 9.92 0.07
N PHE A 217 18.32 9.58 -0.97
CA PHE A 217 18.84 9.55 -2.34
C PHE A 217 19.20 10.94 -2.86
N ALA A 218 18.43 11.98 -2.51
CA ALA A 218 18.77 13.35 -2.87
C ALA A 218 20.10 13.80 -2.26
N VAL A 219 20.34 13.51 -0.98
CA VAL A 219 21.59 13.84 -0.29
C VAL A 219 22.78 13.14 -0.96
N ILE A 220 22.66 11.84 -1.25
CA ILE A 220 23.71 11.07 -1.95
C ILE A 220 23.97 11.67 -3.35
N TYR A 221 22.90 11.96 -4.10
CA TYR A 221 23.01 12.54 -5.44
C TYR A 221 23.73 13.90 -5.43
N ILE A 222 23.34 14.80 -4.52
CA ILE A 222 23.95 16.12 -4.36
C ILE A 222 25.42 15.97 -3.95
N GLY A 223 25.72 15.10 -2.97
CA GLY A 223 27.10 14.85 -2.52
C GLY A 223 28.01 14.39 -3.66
N VAL A 224 27.58 13.42 -4.46
CA VAL A 224 28.34 12.95 -5.63
C VAL A 224 28.49 14.04 -6.70
N LYS A 225 27.45 14.85 -6.90
CA LYS A 225 27.50 15.98 -7.86
C LYS A 225 28.51 17.05 -7.43
N ILE A 226 28.54 17.41 -6.14
CA ILE A 226 29.51 18.36 -5.58
C ILE A 226 30.94 17.81 -5.68
N TYR A 227 31.16 16.55 -5.31
CA TYR A 227 32.46 15.89 -5.40
C TYR A 227 33.01 15.93 -6.83
N ASN A 228 32.18 15.53 -7.81
CA ASN A 228 32.58 15.53 -9.22
C ASN A 228 32.83 16.95 -9.75
N TRP A 229 32.09 17.94 -9.27
CA TRP A 229 32.33 19.35 -9.65
C TRP A 229 33.67 19.87 -9.12
N LYS A 230 34.01 19.62 -7.85
CA LYS A 230 35.30 20.02 -7.26
C LYS A 230 36.48 19.36 -7.98
N PHE A 231 36.42 18.04 -8.15
CA PHE A 231 37.47 17.28 -8.82
C PHE A 231 37.74 17.78 -10.26
N ASN A 232 36.68 18.07 -11.03
CA ASN A 232 36.84 18.60 -12.38
C ASN A 232 37.36 20.04 -12.42
N LYS A 233 37.20 20.81 -11.34
CA LYS A 233 37.74 22.17 -11.23
C LYS A 233 39.25 22.12 -10.98
N GLU A 234 39.69 21.30 -10.03
CA GLU A 234 41.11 21.10 -9.69
C GLU A 234 41.91 20.60 -10.89
N VAL A 235 41.41 19.57 -11.60
CA VAL A 235 42.06 19.04 -12.82
C VAL A 235 42.15 20.06 -13.96
N LYS A 236 41.23 21.05 -14.01
CA LYS A 236 41.28 22.12 -15.03
C LYS A 236 42.23 23.24 -14.64
N GLU A 237 42.49 23.45 -13.36
CA GLU A 237 43.45 24.42 -12.86
C GLU A 237 44.89 23.90 -13.04
N GLU A 238 45.15 22.62 -12.75
CA GLU A 238 46.46 21.98 -13.02
C GLU A 238 46.83 21.93 -14.51
N LYS A 239 45.85 21.91 -15.42
CA LYS A 239 46.12 21.92 -16.88
C LYS A 239 46.38 23.31 -17.46
N LYS A 240 46.25 24.37 -16.66
CA LYS A 240 46.47 25.76 -17.07
C LYS A 240 47.80 26.31 -16.57
N GLU A 241 48.44 25.65 -15.61
CA GLU A 241 49.84 25.88 -15.20
C GLU A 241 50.79 25.11 -16.10
#